data_AF-A0A382MUR9-F1
#
_entry.id   AF-A0A382MUR9-F1
#
_cell.length_a   1.000
_cell.length_b   1.000
_cell.length_c   1.000
_cell.angle_alpha   90.00
_cell.angle_beta   90.00
_cell.angle_gamma   90.00
#
_symmetry.space_group_name_H-M   'P 1'
#
loop_
_entity.id
_entity.type
_entity.pdbx_description
1 polymer ?
#
loop_
_entity_poly.entity_id
_entity_poly.type
_entity_poly.pdbx_seq_one_letter_code
_entity_poly.pdbx_strand_id
1 'polypeptide(L)' 'MTEEQSLLAHSPQSAPEGDAFSADGVSRRFGDVKALNKVDFTLRPGEIHALVGEN' A
#
# COMPACT_ATOMS: atom_id res chain seq x y z
N MET A 1 -10.90 -38.43 23.36
CA MET A 1 -10.77 -37.13 24.05
C MET A 1 -10.09 -36.22 23.05
N THR A 2 -10.77 -35.17 22.66
CA THR A 2 -10.74 -34.51 21.34
C THR A 2 -9.61 -33.48 21.25
N GLU A 3 -8.66 -33.65 20.33
CA GLU A 3 -7.58 -32.69 20.01
C GLU A 3 -7.71 -32.15 18.58
N GLU A 4 -8.92 -31.75 18.16
CA GLU A 4 -9.18 -31.41 16.74
C GLU A 4 -9.47 -29.94 16.43
N GLN A 5 -9.32 -29.00 17.37
CA GLN A 5 -9.73 -27.61 17.08
C GLN A 5 -8.78 -26.58 17.68
N SER A 6 -7.60 -26.44 17.07
CA SER A 6 -6.80 -25.21 17.15
C SER A 6 -6.37 -24.76 15.74
N LEU A 7 -7.31 -24.82 14.80
CA LEU A 7 -7.34 -23.87 13.69
C LEU A 7 -7.96 -22.59 14.27
N LEU A 8 -7.13 -21.82 14.98
CA LEU A 8 -7.45 -20.42 15.27
C LEU A 8 -7.70 -19.77 13.91
N ALA A 9 -8.99 -19.55 13.62
CA ALA A 9 -9.40 -18.65 12.58
C ALA A 9 -8.61 -17.35 12.82
N HIS A 10 -7.67 -17.07 11.94
CA HIS A 10 -7.28 -15.69 11.72
C HIS A 10 -8.55 -15.05 11.18
N SER A 11 -9.36 -14.52 12.10
CA SER A 11 -10.40 -13.57 11.77
C SER A 11 -9.71 -12.59 10.83
N PRO A 12 -10.15 -12.44 9.56
CA PRO A 12 -9.54 -11.45 8.69
C PRO A 12 -9.72 -10.14 9.44
N GLN A 13 -8.64 -9.67 10.06
CA GLN A 13 -8.60 -8.40 10.75
C GLN A 13 -9.13 -7.43 9.72
N SER A 14 -10.31 -6.86 10.02
CA SER A 14 -11.15 -6.13 9.09
C SER A 14 -10.27 -5.39 8.10
N ALA A 15 -10.30 -5.80 6.82
CA ALA A 15 -9.50 -5.13 5.80
C ALA A 15 -9.77 -3.64 5.99
N PRO A 16 -8.74 -2.80 6.14
CA PRO A 16 -8.96 -1.39 6.45
C PRO A 16 -9.96 -0.85 5.43
N GLU A 17 -11.08 -0.31 5.89
CA GLU A 17 -12.14 0.23 5.01
C GLU A 17 -11.67 1.50 4.24
N GLY A 18 -10.38 1.85 4.37
CA GLY A 18 -9.68 2.93 3.68
C GLY A 18 -8.46 2.42 2.90
N ASP A 19 -7.65 3.37 2.43
CA ASP A 19 -6.49 3.06 1.61
C ASP A 19 -5.48 2.18 2.38
N ALA A 20 -4.95 1.14 1.72
CA ALA A 20 -3.85 0.34 2.25
C ALA A 20 -2.55 1.15 2.33
N PHE A 21 -2.40 2.13 1.44
CA PHE A 21 -1.31 3.09 1.44
C PHE A 21 -1.79 4.42 0.86
N SER A 22 -1.37 5.53 1.47
CA SER A 22 -1.53 6.86 0.91
C SER A 22 -0.24 7.66 1.04
N ALA A 23 0.02 8.52 0.06
CA ALA A 23 1.10 9.48 0.07
C ALA A 23 0.63 10.77 -0.59
N ASP A 24 0.71 11.88 0.14
CA ASP A 24 0.22 13.18 -0.29
C ASP A 24 1.39 14.14 -0.52
N GLY A 25 1.37 14.84 -1.65
CA GLY A 25 2.29 15.94 -1.96
C GLY A 25 3.75 15.52 -2.11
N VAL A 26 4.03 14.24 -2.42
CA VAL A 26 5.38 13.70 -2.49
C VAL A 26 6.22 14.48 -3.50
N SER A 27 7.30 15.08 -2.99
CA SER A 27 8.25 15.85 -3.80
C SER A 27 9.66 15.36 -3.52
N ARG A 28 10.44 15.15 -4.58
CA ARG A 28 11.82 14.67 -4.49
C ARG A 28 12.68 15.34 -5.53
N ARG A 29 13.86 15.80 -5.12
CA ARG A 29 14.85 16.45 -5.98
C ARG A 29 16.20 15.75 -5.81
N PHE A 30 16.92 15.61 -6.92
CA PHE A 30 18.29 15.09 -6.96
C PHE A 30 19.14 16.10 -7.74
N GLY A 31 20.03 16.81 -7.03
CA GLY A 31 20.74 17.95 -7.59
C GLY A 31 19.78 18.97 -8.19
N ASP A 32 19.90 19.20 -9.49
CA ASP A 32 19.05 20.14 -10.22
C ASP A 32 17.75 19.54 -10.78
N VAL A 33 17.61 18.21 -10.73
CA VAL A 33 16.45 17.51 -11.27
C VAL A 33 15.37 17.36 -10.21
N LYS A 34 14.16 17.83 -10.51
CA LYS A 34 12.97 17.54 -9.70
C LYS A 34 12.34 16.23 -10.18
N ALA A 35 12.69 15.12 -9.52
CA ALA A 35 12.21 13.79 -9.86
C ALA A 35 10.73 13.57 -9.52
N LEU A 36 10.25 14.10 -8.39
CA LEU A 36 8.84 14.08 -8.02
C LEU A 36 8.41 15.49 -7.62
N ASN A 37 7.21 15.91 -8.06
CA ASN A 37 6.70 17.25 -7.81
C ASN A 37 5.24 17.19 -7.33
N LYS A 38 5.04 17.24 -6.01
CA LYS A 38 3.72 17.22 -5.37
C LYS A 38 2.82 16.10 -5.88
N VAL A 39 3.34 14.88 -5.86
CA VAL A 39 2.64 13.68 -6.32
C VAL A 39 1.77 13.12 -5.20
N ASP A 40 0.50 12.92 -5.50
CA ASP A 40 -0.45 12.22 -4.63
C ASP A 40 -0.63 10.77 -5.16
N PHE A 41 -0.61 9.78 -4.26
CA PHE A 41 -0.77 8.37 -4.61
C PHE A 41 -1.52 7.61 -3.52
N THR A 42 -2.48 6.79 -3.92
CA THR A 42 -3.29 5.94 -3.02
C THR A 42 -3.33 4.53 -3.57
N LEU A 43 -3.23 3.53 -2.70
CA LEU A 43 -3.38 2.11 -3.03
C LEU A 43 -4.45 1.49 -2.15
N ARG A 44 -5.43 0.83 -2.74
CA ARG A 44 -6.46 0.11 -1.98
C ARG A 44 -6.03 -1.30 -1.61
N PRO A 45 -6.58 -1.88 -0.53
CA PRO A 45 -6.30 -3.28 -0.18
C PRO A 45 -6.64 -4.23 -1.34
N GLY A 46 -5.72 -5.13 -1.68
CA GLY A 46 -5.89 -6.14 -2.74
C GLY A 46 -5.64 -5.62 -4.16
N GLU A 47 -5.28 -4.34 -4.33
CA GLU A 47 -4.94 -3.77 -5.63
C GLU A 47 -3.45 -3.98 -5.97
N ILE A 48 -3.17 -4.22 -7.25
CA ILE A 48 -1.81 -4.29 -7.79
C ILE A 48 -1.60 -3.08 -8.70
N HIS A 49 -0.66 -2.22 -8.34
CA HIS A 49 -0.26 -1.06 -9.13
C HIS A 49 1.09 -1.30 -9.79
N ALA A 50 1.23 -0.94 -11.07
CA ALA A 50 2.50 -0.90 -11.77
C ALA A 50 3.02 0.54 -11.83
N LEU A 51 4.30 0.73 -11.50
CA LEU A 51 5.00 2.00 -11.71
C LEU A 51 5.78 1.92 -13.02
N VAL A 52 5.51 2.86 -13.92
CA VAL A 52 6.14 2.96 -15.24
C VAL A 52 6.61 4.39 -15.47
N GLY A 53 7.69 4.55 -16.23
CA GLY A 53 8.26 5.84 -16.55
C GLY A 53 9.38 5.72 -17.58
N GLU A 54 9.75 6.85 -18.15
CA GLU A 54 10.95 6.97 -18.98
C GLU A 54 12.21 6.82 -18.11
N ASN A 55 13.30 6.31 -18.70
CA ASN A 55 14.60 6.16 -18.03
C ASN A 55 15.44 7.44 -18.11
#